data_AF-A0A8H4TI88-F1
#
_entry.id   AF-A0A8H4TI88-F1
#
_cell.length_a   1.000
_cell.length_b   1.000
_cell.length_c   1.000
_cell.angle_alpha   90.00
_cell.angle_beta   90.00
_cell.angle_gamma   90.00
#
_symmetry.space_group_name_H-M   'P 1'
#
loop_
_entity.id
_entity.type
_entity.pdbx_description
1 polymer ?
#
loop_
_entity_poly.entity_id
_entity_poly.type
_entity_poly.pdbx_seq_one_letter_code
_entity_poly.pdbx_strand_id
1 'polypeptide(L)'
;MSATMNTKKFADYFGVSETLAVKGNAFPLEIQHLQAPNPDYAELALSVVEHIHENKPPGNILVFLASAQQVQIAILKLRKIAI
;
A
#
# COMPACT_ATOMS: atom_id res chain seq x y z
N MET A 1 21.05 -3.59 -1.25
CA MET A 1 19.87 -4.09 -0.49
C MET A 1 18.74 -4.30 -1.48
N SER A 2 18.05 -5.44 -1.43
CA SER A 2 16.86 -5.72 -2.24
C SER A 2 15.69 -6.05 -1.32
N ALA A 3 14.52 -5.46 -1.56
CA ALA A 3 13.29 -5.76 -0.84
C ALA A 3 12.58 -7.02 -1.38
N THR A 4 13.03 -7.55 -2.53
CA THR A 4 12.46 -8.77 -3.11
C THR A 4 13.21 -10.00 -2.66
N MET A 5 12.47 -11.06 -2.33
CA MET A 5 12.98 -12.38 -1.95
C MET A 5 13.70 -13.13 -3.07
N ASN A 6 13.81 -12.55 -4.28
CA ASN A 6 14.45 -13.19 -5.44
C ASN A 6 15.97 -12.97 -5.43
N THR A 7 16.57 -13.16 -4.25
CA THR A 7 18.00 -12.97 -3.98
C THR A 7 18.88 -13.87 -4.85
N LYS A 8 18.37 -15.04 -5.27
CA LYS A 8 19.08 -15.98 -6.14
C LYS A 8 19.43 -15.40 -7.50
N LYS A 9 18.49 -14.72 -8.18
CA LYS A 9 18.77 -14.09 -9.48
C LYS A 9 19.83 -12.99 -9.39
N PHE A 10 19.83 -12.24 -8.29
CA PHE A 10 20.84 -11.23 -8.02
C PHE A 10 22.21 -11.86 -7.72
N ALA A 11 22.23 -12.90 -6.88
CA ALA A 11 23.43 -13.67 -6.55
C ALA A 11 24.07 -14.26 -7.82
N ASP A 12 23.27 -14.90 -8.68
CA ASP A 12 23.71 -15.50 -9.94
C ASP A 12 24.24 -14.43 -10.93
N TYR A 13 23.58 -13.27 -11.05
CA TYR A 13 24.03 -12.18 -11.91
C TYR A 13 25.37 -11.57 -11.46
N PHE A 14 25.54 -11.38 -10.16
CA PHE A 14 26.74 -10.76 -9.59
C PHE A 14 27.84 -11.78 -9.21
N GLY A 15 27.63 -13.07 -9.44
CA GLY A 15 28.59 -14.13 -9.10
C GLY A 15 28.84 -14.30 -7.60
N VAL A 16 27.85 -13.97 -6.76
CA VAL A 16 27.97 -14.01 -5.30
C VAL A 16 27.34 -15.31 -4.78
N SER A 17 28.05 -16.06 -3.95
CA SER A 17 27.59 -17.35 -3.41
C SER A 17 26.73 -17.25 -2.15
N GLU A 18 26.88 -16.17 -1.38
CA GLU A 18 26.20 -15.97 -0.09
C GLU A 18 25.25 -14.78 -0.11
N THR A 19 24.05 -14.97 0.42
CA THR A 19 23.03 -13.93 0.56
C THR A 19 22.58 -13.83 2.00
N LEU A 20 22.63 -12.63 2.58
CA LEU A 20 22.10 -12.36 3.93
C LEU A 20 20.60 -12.03 3.84
N ALA A 21 19.75 -12.93 4.36
CA ALA A 21 18.31 -12.69 4.47
C ALA A 21 17.97 -12.23 5.89
N VAL A 22 17.57 -10.96 6.03
CA VAL A 22 17.00 -10.46 7.29
C VAL A 22 15.52 -10.83 7.30
N LYS A 23 15.10 -11.72 8.20
CA LYS A 23 13.67 -12.00 8.41
C LYS A 23 13.01 -10.77 9.01
N GLY A 24 12.12 -10.15 8.25
CA GLY A 24 11.27 -9.08 8.76
C GLY A 24 10.23 -9.64 9.74
N ASN A 25 10.03 -8.95 10.85
CA ASN A 25 8.90 -9.19 11.73
C ASN A 25 7.69 -8.44 11.16
N ALA A 26 6.95 -9.06 10.25
CA ALA A 26 5.67 -8.51 9.80
C ALA A 26 4.61 -8.82 10.85
N PHE A 27 3.83 -7.82 11.23
CA PHE A 27 2.62 -8.03 12.03
C PHE A 27 1.57 -8.77 11.19
N PRO A 28 0.68 -9.58 11.81
CA PRO A 28 -0.41 -10.21 11.08
C PRO A 28 -1.28 -9.14 10.41
N LEU A 29 -1.56 -9.30 9.12
CA LEU A 29 -2.35 -8.38 8.31
C LEU A 29 -3.69 -9.01 7.96
N GLU A 30 -4.76 -8.23 8.05
CA GLU A 30 -6.07 -8.57 7.48
C GLU A 30 -6.12 -8.06 6.04
N ILE A 31 -6.47 -8.92 5.07
CA ILE A 31 -6.61 -8.56 3.66
C ILE A 31 -8.07 -8.64 3.27
N GLN A 32 -8.60 -7.56 2.68
CA GLN A 32 -9.97 -7.48 2.18
C GLN A 32 -9.97 -7.19 0.68
N HIS A 33 -10.91 -7.81 -0.04
CA HIS A 33 -11.05 -7.68 -1.49
C HIS A 33 -12.42 -7.13 -1.86
N LEU A 34 -12.47 -6.38 -2.96
CA LEU A 34 -13.72 -5.99 -3.59
C LEU A 34 -14.41 -7.24 -4.19
N GLN A 35 -15.73 -7.25 -4.17
CA GLN A 35 -16.52 -8.32 -4.78
C GLN A 35 -16.40 -8.33 -6.31
N ALA A 36 -16.22 -7.16 -6.92
CA ALA A 36 -16.02 -7.00 -8.35
C ALA A 36 -15.10 -5.80 -8.63
N PRO A 37 -14.41 -5.77 -9.80
CA PRO A 37 -13.64 -4.61 -10.23
C PRO A 37 -14.52 -3.36 -10.37
N ASN A 38 -13.97 -2.19 -10.02
CA ASN A 38 -14.63 -0.91 -10.21
C ASN A 38 -13.76 -0.01 -11.11
N PRO A 39 -14.28 0.50 -12.25
CA PRO A 39 -13.54 1.41 -13.12
C PRO A 39 -13.16 2.72 -12.40
N ASP A 40 -14.00 3.20 -11.48
CA ASP A 40 -13.77 4.39 -10.67
C ASP A 40 -13.02 4.07 -9.37
N TYR A 41 -11.95 3.28 -9.48
CA TYR A 41 -11.17 2.80 -8.32
C TYR A 41 -10.63 3.94 -7.45
N ALA A 42 -10.32 5.10 -8.03
CA ALA A 42 -9.77 6.23 -7.31
C ALA A 42 -10.80 6.83 -6.34
N GLU A 43 -12.05 6.99 -6.77
CA GLU A 43 -13.14 7.46 -5.92
C GLU A 43 -13.48 6.42 -4.85
N LEU A 44 -13.58 5.14 -5.25
CA LEU A 44 -13.83 4.06 -4.31
C LEU A 44 -12.76 3.97 -3.22
N ALA A 45 -11.49 4.15 -3.59
CA ALA A 45 -10.38 4.18 -2.63
C ALA A 45 -10.56 5.29 -1.59
N LEU A 46 -11.04 6.48 -1.98
CA LEU A 46 -11.33 7.56 -1.04
C LEU A 46 -12.47 7.20 -0.09
N SER A 47 -13.57 6.63 -0.59
CA SER A 47 -14.66 6.17 0.28
C SER A 47 -14.21 5.09 1.28
N VAL A 48 -13.27 4.22 0.88
CA VAL A 48 -12.67 3.24 1.81
C VAL A 48 -11.79 3.92 2.85
N VAL A 49 -11.02 4.95 2.48
CA VAL A 49 -10.24 5.75 3.44
C VAL A 49 -11.17 6.40 4.49
N GLU A 50 -12.28 6.99 4.05
CA GLU A 50 -13.29 7.59 4.93
C GLU A 50 -13.89 6.55 5.87
N HIS A 51 -14.30 5.40 5.32
CA HIS A 51 -14.84 4.30 6.11
C HIS A 51 -13.83 3.80 7.17
N ILE A 52 -12.55 3.64 6.80
CA ILE A 52 -11.49 3.24 7.75
C ILE A 52 -11.33 4.30 8.83
N HIS A 53 -11.29 5.58 8.47
CA HIS A 53 -11.13 6.68 9.43
C HIS A 53 -12.24 6.71 10.49
N GLU A 54 -13.49 6.45 10.08
CA GLU A 54 -14.64 6.47 10.98
C GLU A 54 -14.81 5.18 11.81
N ASN A 55 -14.42 4.03 11.28
CA ASN A 55 -14.82 2.72 11.84
C ASN A 55 -13.65 1.89 12.40
N LYS A 56 -12.40 2.31 12.22
CA LYS A 56 -11.21 1.58 12.70
C LYS A 56 -10.49 2.33 13.81
N PRO A 57 -9.68 1.63 14.63
CA PRO A 57 -8.87 2.25 15.66
C PRO A 57 -7.89 3.30 15.10
N PRO A 58 -7.40 4.24 15.93
CA PRO A 58 -6.47 5.27 15.52
C PRO A 58 -5.21 4.71 14.83
N GLY A 59 -4.82 5.34 13.71
CA GLY A 59 -3.65 4.97 12.92
C GLY A 59 -3.53 5.82 11.65
N ASN A 60 -2.39 5.75 10.97
CA ASN A 60 -2.23 6.41 9.67
C ASN A 60 -2.74 5.54 8.53
N ILE A 61 -3.30 6.18 7.51
CA ILE A 61 -3.81 5.51 6.31
C ILE A 61 -2.87 5.83 5.15
N LEU A 62 -2.37 4.81 4.47
CA LEU A 62 -1.59 4.91 3.24
C LEU A 62 -2.45 4.46 2.06
N VAL A 63 -2.68 5.36 1.10
CA VAL A 63 -3.43 5.09 -0.14
C VAL A 63 -2.51 5.26 -1.35
N PHE A 64 -2.60 4.32 -2.30
CA PHE A 64 -1.85 4.35 -3.55
C PHE A 64 -2.75 4.80 -4.69
N LEU A 65 -2.32 5.81 -5.45
CA LEU A 65 -3.01 6.36 -6.61
C LEU A 65 -2.04 6.46 -7.78
N ALA A 66 -2.54 6.34 -9.01
CA ALA A 66 -1.70 6.19 -10.20
C ALA A 66 -1.12 7.52 -10.71
N SER A 67 -1.79 8.64 -10.48
CA SER A 67 -1.38 9.94 -11.02
C SER A 67 -1.36 11.05 -9.98
N ALA A 68 -0.52 12.05 -10.22
CA ALA A 68 -0.47 13.25 -9.38
C ALA A 68 -1.80 14.01 -9.35
N GLN A 69 -2.58 13.98 -10.44
CA GLN A 69 -3.92 14.58 -10.49
C GLN A 69 -4.87 13.88 -9.52
N GLN A 70 -4.88 12.54 -9.50
CA GLN A 70 -5.69 11.77 -8.54
C GLN A 70 -5.27 12.08 -7.09
N VAL A 71 -3.96 12.19 -6.84
CA VAL A 71 -3.43 12.57 -5.52
C VAL A 71 -3.92 13.96 -5.10
N GLN A 72 -3.90 14.95 -5.99
CA GLN A 72 -4.39 16.29 -5.68
C GLN A 72 -5.89 16.30 -5.35
N ILE A 73 -6.71 15.57 -6.12
CA ILE A 73 -8.14 15.41 -5.85
C ILE A 73 -8.37 14.76 -4.48
N ALA A 74 -7.63 13.70 -4.17
CA ALA A 74 -7.68 13.02 -2.88
C ALA A 74 -7.38 13.97 -1.72
N ILE A 75 -6.31 14.79 -1.83
CA ILE A 75 -5.96 15.78 -0.81
C ILE A 75 -7.10 16.79 -0.61
N LEU A 76 -7.69 17.30 -1.70
CA LEU A 76 -8.78 18.27 -1.62
C LEU A 76 -10.04 17.69 -0.95
N LYS A 77 -10.35 16.42 -1.21
CA LYS A 77 -11.51 15.73 -0.63
C LYS A 77 -11.29 15.39 0.84
N LEU A 78 -10.18 14.72 1.15
CA LEU A 78 -9.90 14.18 2.49
C LEU A 78 -9.49 15.24 3.51
N ARG A 79 -8.98 16.40 3.08
CA ARG A 79 -8.67 17.52 4.00
C ARG A 79 -9.87 18.00 4.81
N LYS A 80 -11.10 17.79 4.32
CA LYS A 80 -12.32 18.19 5.02
C LYS A 80 -12.65 17.28 6.22
N ILE A 81 -12.03 16.11 6.29
CA ILE A 81 -12.35 15.03 7.23
C ILE A 81 -11.31 14.96 8.35
N ALA A 82 -10.10 15.48 8.11
CA ALA A 82 -9.07 15.65 9.13
C ALA A 82 -9.43 16.83 10.06
N ILE A 83 -10.13 16.52 11.15
CA ILE A 83 -10.27 17.40 12.33
C ILE A 83 -9.04 17.22 13.23
#